data_AF-A0A4Y3KLJ9-F1
#
_entry.id   AF-A0A4Y3KLJ9-F1
#
_cell.length_a   1.000
_cell.length_b   1.000
_cell.length_c   1.000
_cell.angle_alpha   90.00
_cell.angle_beta   90.00
_cell.angle_gamma   90.00
#
_symmetry.space_group_name_H-M   'P 1'
#
loop_
_entity.id
_entity.type
_entity.pdbx_description
1 polymer ?
#
loop_
_entity_poly.entity_id
_entity_poly.type
_entity_poly.pdbx_seq_one_letter_code
_entity_poly.pdbx_strand_id
1 'polypeptide(L)'
;MEQARVAYTIDAHVRDRDDAATVSAAIFDLVRPDLRCVSIDVCSDYRDDQMPEPVLAAQARLTALIRRRHPKRSDPGISLSLTPDDPEWADAELYAPWSIYVSGYVTPNASRESIVGLHDCASSIVVELTDADAAMLRERVAHIAPLVPLAEVHRRRREKRERARAARRDERHARLRRLLHISSSRSP
;
A
#
# COMPACT_ATOMS: atom_id res chain seq x y z
N MET A 1 -17.14 24.46 -1.47
CA MET A 1 -15.78 24.37 -0.89
C MET A 1 -15.34 22.93 -1.00
N GLU A 2 -14.31 22.65 -1.79
CA GLU A 2 -13.69 21.32 -1.85
C GLU A 2 -12.99 21.08 -0.51
N GLN A 3 -13.33 19.98 0.19
CA GLN A 3 -12.69 19.64 1.45
C GLN A 3 -11.27 19.15 1.14
N ALA A 4 -10.28 19.63 1.89
CA ALA A 4 -8.90 19.19 1.72
C ALA A 4 -8.79 17.70 2.03
N ARG A 5 -8.12 16.95 1.15
CA ARG A 5 -7.79 15.55 1.39
C ARG A 5 -6.50 15.44 2.19
N VAL A 6 -6.43 14.43 3.04
CA VAL A 6 -5.24 14.07 3.83
C VAL A 6 -4.87 12.64 3.51
N ALA A 7 -3.58 12.35 3.38
CA ALA A 7 -3.09 11.00 3.20
C ALA A 7 -3.15 10.20 4.51
N TYR A 8 -3.87 9.08 4.48
CA TYR A 8 -3.99 8.11 5.55
C TYR A 8 -3.34 6.78 5.15
N THR A 9 -3.01 5.97 6.16
CA THR A 9 -2.52 4.60 6.00
C THR A 9 -3.11 3.72 7.10
N ILE A 10 -3.10 2.42 6.87
CA ILE A 10 -3.45 1.41 7.87
C ILE A 10 -2.16 1.07 8.64
N ASP A 11 -2.06 1.50 9.91
CA ASP A 11 -0.84 1.38 10.74
C ASP A 11 -0.69 -0.03 11.35
N ALA A 12 -0.81 -1.03 10.50
CA ALA A 12 -0.46 -2.41 10.75
C ALA A 12 -0.14 -3.05 9.39
N HIS A 13 0.86 -3.93 9.34
CA HIS A 13 0.96 -4.82 8.19
C HIS A 13 -0.29 -5.71 8.21
N VAL A 14 -1.20 -5.49 7.27
CA VAL A 14 -2.31 -6.40 7.04
C VAL A 14 -1.71 -7.69 6.50
N ARG A 15 -1.57 -8.68 7.39
CA ARG A 15 -0.93 -9.96 7.09
C ARG A 15 -1.94 -11.05 6.79
N ASP A 16 -3.15 -10.90 7.33
CA ASP A 16 -4.27 -11.76 7.00
C ASP A 16 -4.88 -11.32 5.65
N ARG A 17 -5.26 -12.32 4.86
CA ARG A 17 -5.69 -12.11 3.49
C ARG A 17 -7.13 -11.62 3.40
N ASP A 18 -7.99 -12.11 4.29
CA ASP A 18 -9.39 -11.71 4.35
C ASP A 18 -9.49 -10.28 4.88
N ASP A 19 -8.62 -9.92 5.82
CA ASP A 19 -8.47 -8.53 6.27
C ASP A 19 -8.05 -7.60 5.13
N ALA A 20 -7.05 -8.00 4.33
CA ALA A 20 -6.59 -7.20 3.18
C ALA A 20 -7.69 -7.00 2.14
N ALA A 21 -8.44 -8.06 1.81
CA ALA A 21 -9.58 -7.97 0.92
C ALA A 21 -10.68 -7.04 1.50
N THR A 22 -10.99 -7.17 2.78
CA THR A 22 -12.01 -6.35 3.48
C THR A 22 -11.63 -4.88 3.50
N VAL A 23 -10.38 -4.56 3.85
CA VAL A 23 -9.88 -3.18 3.87
C VAL A 23 -9.89 -2.58 2.47
N SER A 24 -9.42 -3.31 1.45
CA SER A 24 -9.42 -2.81 0.08
C SER A 24 -10.82 -2.58 -0.45
N ALA A 25 -11.77 -3.49 -0.21
CA ALA A 25 -13.16 -3.31 -0.58
C ALA A 25 -13.75 -2.06 0.10
N ALA A 26 -13.53 -1.89 1.41
CA ALA A 26 -13.99 -0.72 2.15
C ALA A 26 -13.41 0.61 1.62
N ILE A 27 -12.14 0.60 1.17
CA ILE A 27 -11.51 1.76 0.54
C ILE A 27 -12.14 2.03 -0.82
N PHE A 28 -12.25 1.02 -1.69
CA PHE A 28 -12.85 1.19 -3.02
C PHE A 28 -14.28 1.70 -2.92
N ASP A 29 -15.11 1.17 -2.01
CA ASP A 29 -16.46 1.66 -1.79
C ASP A 29 -16.53 3.17 -1.49
N LEU A 30 -15.55 3.70 -0.75
CA LEU A 30 -15.50 5.11 -0.40
C LEU A 30 -14.96 5.98 -1.54
N VAL A 31 -13.89 5.55 -2.22
CA VAL A 31 -13.23 6.37 -3.24
C VAL A 31 -13.81 6.20 -4.64
N ARG A 32 -14.57 5.12 -4.89
CA ARG A 32 -15.17 4.80 -6.20
C ARG A 32 -15.93 5.96 -6.86
N PRO A 33 -16.74 6.77 -6.15
CA PRO A 33 -17.43 7.91 -6.79
C PRO A 33 -16.47 8.92 -7.44
N ASP A 34 -15.26 9.05 -6.91
CA ASP A 34 -14.25 10.00 -7.36
C ASP A 34 -13.25 9.38 -8.35
N LEU A 35 -13.11 8.06 -8.34
CA LEU A 35 -12.20 7.37 -9.25
C LEU A 35 -12.64 7.58 -10.71
N ARG A 36 -11.66 7.92 -11.54
CA ARG A 36 -11.78 8.04 -13.00
C ARG A 36 -10.87 7.07 -13.72
N CYS A 37 -9.84 6.57 -13.04
CA CYS A 37 -8.94 5.57 -13.57
C CYS A 37 -8.36 4.75 -12.42
N VAL A 38 -8.16 3.45 -12.65
CA VAL A 38 -7.30 2.59 -11.83
C VAL A 38 -6.21 2.03 -12.72
N SER A 39 -4.99 2.00 -12.21
CA SER A 39 -3.86 1.27 -12.78
C SER A 39 -3.55 0.09 -11.88
N ILE A 40 -3.57 -1.12 -12.44
CA ILE A 40 -3.37 -2.36 -11.71
C ILE A 40 -2.30 -3.21 -12.38
N ASP A 41 -1.40 -3.77 -11.58
CA ASP A 41 -0.48 -4.80 -12.03
C ASP A 41 -1.19 -6.16 -11.96
N VAL A 42 -1.33 -6.83 -13.09
CA VAL A 42 -1.99 -8.16 -13.18
C VAL A 42 -0.96 -9.25 -12.91
N CYS A 43 -0.27 -9.10 -11.78
CA CYS A 43 0.61 -10.08 -11.18
C CYS A 43 0.45 -10.04 -9.66
N SER A 44 0.76 -11.16 -9.01
CA SER A 44 0.60 -11.38 -7.58
C SER A 44 1.84 -12.05 -7.02
N ASP A 45 2.17 -11.77 -5.75
CA ASP A 45 3.16 -12.55 -5.00
C ASP A 45 2.59 -13.90 -4.53
N TYR A 46 1.28 -14.09 -4.64
CA TYR A 46 0.59 -15.33 -4.28
C TYR A 46 0.59 -16.30 -5.45
N ARG A 47 0.70 -17.58 -5.12
CA ARG A 47 0.49 -18.67 -6.09
C ARG A 47 -1.01 -18.82 -6.39
N ASP A 48 -1.31 -19.37 -7.56
CA ASP A 48 -2.69 -19.57 -8.02
C ASP A 48 -3.53 -20.41 -7.05
N ASP A 49 -2.93 -21.43 -6.40
CA ASP A 49 -3.60 -22.29 -5.42
C ASP A 49 -3.97 -21.58 -4.10
N GLN A 50 -3.49 -20.35 -3.90
CA GLN A 50 -3.80 -19.50 -2.74
C GLN A 50 -4.90 -18.49 -3.03
N MET A 51 -5.34 -18.37 -4.29
CA MET A 51 -6.34 -17.40 -4.73
C MET A 51 -7.71 -18.07 -4.88
N PRO A 52 -8.79 -17.46 -4.38
CA PRO A 52 -10.15 -17.93 -4.64
C PRO A 52 -10.45 -18.00 -6.14
N GLU A 53 -11.27 -18.96 -6.56
CA GLU A 53 -11.64 -19.15 -7.97
C GLU A 53 -12.16 -17.88 -8.66
N PRO A 54 -13.00 -17.02 -8.04
CA PRO A 54 -13.43 -15.77 -8.66
C PRO A 54 -12.28 -14.81 -8.96
N VAL A 55 -11.25 -14.79 -8.10
CA VAL A 55 -10.06 -13.93 -8.23
C VAL A 55 -9.18 -14.44 -9.35
N LEU A 56 -8.95 -15.76 -9.43
CA LEU A 56 -8.23 -16.39 -10.55
C LEU A 56 -8.91 -16.10 -11.89
N ALA A 57 -10.24 -16.20 -11.92
CA ALA A 57 -11.01 -15.90 -13.12
C ALA A 57 -10.88 -14.42 -13.54
N ALA A 58 -10.91 -13.48 -12.58
CA ALA A 58 -10.67 -12.07 -12.83
C ALA A 58 -9.24 -11.82 -13.35
N GLN A 59 -8.21 -12.38 -12.69
CA GLN A 59 -6.82 -12.31 -13.14
C GLN A 59 -6.65 -12.79 -14.58
N ALA A 60 -7.26 -13.93 -14.93
CA ALA A 60 -7.19 -14.48 -16.28
C ALA A 60 -7.83 -13.55 -17.32
N ARG A 61 -9.00 -12.96 -17.02
CA ARG A 61 -9.68 -11.99 -17.89
C ARG A 61 -8.85 -10.72 -18.08
N LEU A 62 -8.32 -10.16 -16.99
CA LEU A 62 -7.45 -8.98 -17.02
C LEU A 62 -6.15 -9.25 -17.80
N THR A 63 -5.55 -10.43 -17.62
CA THR A 63 -4.35 -10.86 -18.35
C THR A 63 -4.63 -10.96 -19.85
N ALA A 64 -5.77 -11.56 -20.23
CA ALA A 64 -6.20 -11.64 -21.62
C ALA A 64 -6.44 -10.25 -22.22
N LEU A 65 -7.01 -9.32 -21.45
CA LEU A 65 -7.19 -7.92 -21.85
C LEU A 65 -5.86 -7.23 -22.11
N ILE A 66 -4.85 -7.38 -21.24
CA ILE A 66 -3.52 -6.82 -21.46
C ILE A 66 -2.92 -7.32 -22.77
N ARG A 67 -2.96 -8.64 -23.01
CA ARG A 67 -2.44 -9.24 -24.24
C ARG A 67 -3.15 -8.71 -25.48
N ARG A 68 -4.46 -8.46 -25.40
CA ARG A 68 -5.26 -7.87 -26.49
C ARG A 68 -4.90 -6.39 -26.74
N ARG A 69 -4.78 -5.58 -25.69
CA ARG A 69 -4.45 -4.14 -25.79
C ARG A 69 -2.97 -3.90 -26.16
N HIS A 70 -2.08 -4.80 -25.74
CA HIS A 70 -0.63 -4.65 -25.86
C HIS A 70 0.03 -5.94 -26.38
N PRO A 71 -0.26 -6.37 -27.62
CA PRO A 71 0.18 -7.67 -28.16
C PRO A 71 1.70 -7.83 -28.30
N LYS A 72 2.45 -6.73 -28.29
CA LYS A 72 3.92 -6.71 -28.41
C LYS A 72 4.65 -6.59 -27.08
N ARG A 73 3.93 -6.54 -25.95
CA ARG A 73 4.54 -6.36 -24.63
C ARG A 73 5.11 -7.69 -24.17
N SER A 74 6.42 -7.72 -23.90
CA SER A 74 7.11 -8.92 -23.40
C SER A 74 6.72 -9.28 -21.97
N ASP A 75 6.25 -8.29 -21.20
CA ASP A 75 5.73 -8.46 -19.85
C ASP A 75 4.22 -8.19 -19.83
N PRO A 76 3.38 -9.24 -19.81
CA PRO A 76 1.92 -9.10 -19.79
C PRO A 76 1.36 -8.75 -18.40
N GLY A 77 2.19 -8.63 -17.35
CA GLY A 77 1.72 -8.42 -15.98
C GLY A 77 1.73 -6.96 -15.51
N ILE A 78 2.49 -6.07 -16.16
CA ILE A 78 2.72 -4.72 -15.63
C ILE A 78 1.68 -3.74 -16.17
N SER A 79 0.97 -3.07 -15.26
CA SER A 79 0.12 -1.89 -15.45
C SER A 79 -0.89 -1.99 -16.60
N LEU A 80 -2.11 -2.36 -16.22
CA LEU A 80 -3.35 -2.18 -16.97
C LEU A 80 -4.11 -0.99 -16.39
N SER A 81 -4.40 0.00 -17.21
CA SER A 81 -5.27 1.11 -16.82
C SER A 81 -6.70 0.87 -17.30
N LEU A 82 -7.65 1.04 -16.38
CA LEU A 82 -9.08 0.92 -16.62
C LEU A 82 -9.80 2.17 -16.14
N THR A 83 -10.90 2.53 -16.79
CA THR A 83 -11.86 3.54 -16.35
C THR A 83 -13.15 2.88 -15.86
N PRO A 84 -14.00 3.55 -15.06
CA PRO A 84 -15.25 2.98 -14.55
C PRO A 84 -16.22 2.45 -15.63
N ASP A 85 -16.07 2.89 -16.87
CA ASP A 85 -16.88 2.47 -18.01
C ASP A 85 -16.34 1.19 -18.69
N ASP A 86 -15.13 0.75 -18.36
CA ASP A 86 -14.57 -0.51 -18.87
C ASP A 86 -15.35 -1.70 -18.27
N PRO A 87 -15.78 -2.69 -19.08
CA PRO A 87 -16.48 -3.88 -18.59
C PRO A 87 -15.70 -4.67 -17.53
N GLU A 88 -14.37 -4.64 -17.60
CA GLU A 88 -13.46 -5.32 -16.69
C GLU A 88 -13.22 -4.55 -15.37
N TRP A 89 -13.91 -3.43 -15.12
CA TRP A 89 -13.75 -2.66 -13.88
C TRP A 89 -14.02 -3.49 -12.62
N ALA A 90 -15.10 -4.28 -12.61
CA ALA A 90 -15.44 -5.13 -11.48
C ALA A 90 -14.39 -6.23 -11.23
N ASP A 91 -13.74 -6.71 -12.31
CA ASP A 91 -12.63 -7.66 -12.19
C ASP A 91 -11.41 -7.00 -11.53
N ALA A 92 -11.14 -5.74 -11.86
CA ALA A 92 -10.06 -4.99 -11.21
C ALA A 92 -10.34 -4.71 -9.74
N GLU A 93 -11.56 -4.35 -9.35
CA GLU A 93 -11.94 -4.21 -7.93
C GLU A 93 -11.78 -5.52 -7.16
N LEU A 94 -12.21 -6.64 -7.75
CA LEU A 94 -12.10 -7.97 -7.14
C LEU A 94 -10.64 -8.44 -7.02
N TYR A 95 -9.82 -8.18 -8.05
CA TYR A 95 -8.42 -8.59 -8.09
C TYR A 95 -7.48 -7.63 -7.36
N ALA A 96 -7.88 -6.36 -7.14
CA ALA A 96 -7.04 -5.32 -6.56
C ALA A 96 -6.27 -5.71 -5.30
N PRO A 97 -6.88 -6.35 -4.28
CA PRO A 97 -6.11 -6.67 -3.08
C PRO A 97 -5.09 -7.80 -3.31
N TRP A 98 -5.15 -8.53 -4.43
CA TRP A 98 -4.22 -9.59 -4.83
C TRP A 98 -3.11 -9.10 -5.75
N SER A 99 -3.25 -7.89 -6.28
CA SER A 99 -2.23 -7.27 -7.12
C SER A 99 -1.04 -6.80 -6.28
N ILE A 100 0.17 -6.96 -6.81
CA ILE A 100 1.37 -6.35 -6.20
C ILE A 100 1.30 -4.82 -6.17
N TYR A 101 0.51 -4.20 -7.06
CA TYR A 101 0.38 -2.76 -7.12
C TYR A 101 -0.95 -2.31 -7.74
N VAL A 102 -1.66 -1.45 -7.02
CA VAL A 102 -2.86 -0.75 -7.49
C VAL A 102 -2.72 0.73 -7.19
N SER A 103 -3.09 1.57 -8.14
CA SER A 103 -3.21 3.01 -7.94
C SER A 103 -4.49 3.54 -8.57
N GLY A 104 -5.22 4.39 -7.84
CA GLY A 104 -6.46 5.01 -8.31
C GLY A 104 -6.33 6.52 -8.42
N TYR A 105 -6.94 7.08 -9.46
CA TYR A 105 -6.77 8.46 -9.87
C TYR A 105 -8.12 9.14 -10.10
N VAL A 106 -8.21 10.42 -9.72
CA VAL A 106 -9.37 11.28 -9.98
C VAL A 106 -9.40 11.88 -11.38
N THR A 107 -8.33 11.70 -12.16
CA THR A 107 -8.26 12.09 -13.57
C THR A 107 -7.83 10.91 -14.44
N PRO A 108 -8.38 10.77 -15.66
CA PRO A 108 -8.02 9.68 -16.57
C PRO A 108 -6.53 9.69 -16.97
N ASN A 109 -5.92 10.87 -17.05
CA ASN A 109 -4.49 11.00 -17.25
C ASN A 109 -3.79 10.69 -15.92
N ALA A 110 -3.22 9.49 -15.81
CA ALA A 110 -2.49 8.96 -14.65
C ALA A 110 -1.21 9.75 -14.26
N SER A 111 -1.06 10.99 -14.76
CA SER A 111 0.06 11.90 -14.50
C SER A 111 -0.12 12.74 -13.23
N ARG A 112 -1.19 12.51 -12.45
CA ARG A 112 -1.48 13.22 -11.20
C ARG A 112 -1.44 12.27 -10.00
N GLU A 113 -1.30 12.89 -8.83
CA GLU A 113 -1.28 12.27 -7.51
C GLU A 113 -2.42 11.24 -7.36
N SER A 114 -2.07 10.01 -7.00
CA SER A 114 -3.02 8.92 -6.79
C SER A 114 -3.74 9.10 -5.46
N ILE A 115 -5.07 9.03 -5.46
CA ILE A 115 -5.87 9.13 -4.23
C ILE A 115 -5.98 7.79 -3.48
N VAL A 116 -5.55 6.69 -4.09
CA VAL A 116 -5.42 5.39 -3.44
C VAL A 116 -4.23 4.65 -4.02
N GLY A 117 -3.47 4.00 -3.15
CA GLY A 117 -2.33 3.15 -3.47
C GLY A 117 -2.37 1.89 -2.61
N LEU A 118 -2.45 0.73 -3.24
CA LEU A 118 -2.32 -0.58 -2.60
C LEU A 118 -1.03 -1.21 -3.11
N HIS A 119 -0.13 -1.57 -2.21
CA HIS A 119 1.17 -2.14 -2.53
C HIS A 119 1.31 -3.52 -1.87
N ASP A 120 2.10 -4.38 -2.50
CA ASP A 120 2.52 -5.68 -1.97
C ASP A 120 1.28 -6.49 -1.53
N CYS A 121 0.32 -6.64 -2.43
CA CYS A 121 -0.96 -7.31 -2.20
C CYS A 121 -1.76 -6.73 -1.04
N ALA A 122 -1.81 -5.39 -1.00
CA ALA A 122 -2.48 -4.58 0.03
C ALA A 122 -1.90 -4.72 1.45
N SER A 123 -0.67 -5.22 1.60
CA SER A 123 0.03 -5.20 2.89
C SER A 123 0.57 -3.81 3.27
N SER A 124 0.63 -2.89 2.29
CA SER A 124 0.90 -1.47 2.49
C SER A 124 -0.13 -0.63 1.72
N ILE A 125 -0.88 0.19 2.43
CA ILE A 125 -2.02 0.94 1.89
C ILE A 125 -1.83 2.43 2.17
N VAL A 126 -2.04 3.25 1.16
CA VAL A 126 -2.13 4.71 1.27
C VAL A 126 -3.40 5.16 0.59
N VAL A 127 -4.15 6.08 1.23
CA VAL A 127 -5.39 6.61 0.67
C VAL A 127 -5.58 8.06 1.07
N GLU A 128 -5.99 8.89 0.13
CA GLU A 128 -6.29 10.31 0.35
C GLU A 128 -7.78 10.51 0.57
N LEU A 129 -8.13 10.94 1.78
CA LEU A 129 -9.50 11.01 2.26
C LEU A 129 -9.82 12.40 2.79
N THR A 130 -11.09 12.80 2.67
CA THR A 130 -11.63 13.89 3.48
C THR A 130 -11.78 13.44 4.94
N ASP A 131 -12.01 14.38 5.86
CA ASP A 131 -12.23 14.01 7.27
C ASP A 131 -13.48 13.13 7.46
N ALA A 132 -14.51 13.36 6.65
CA ALA A 132 -15.73 12.56 6.66
C ALA A 132 -15.47 11.13 6.19
N ASP A 133 -14.80 10.96 5.05
CA ASP A 133 -14.46 9.63 4.52
C ASP A 133 -13.50 8.89 5.45
N ALA A 134 -12.55 9.61 6.06
CA ALA A 134 -11.63 9.04 7.04
C ALA A 134 -12.35 8.56 8.30
N ALA A 135 -13.37 9.27 8.78
CA ALA A 135 -14.21 8.82 9.89
C ALA A 135 -14.97 7.54 9.52
N MET A 136 -15.61 7.52 8.35
CA MET A 136 -16.34 6.34 7.86
C MET A 136 -15.43 5.13 7.66
N LEU A 137 -14.26 5.30 7.03
CA LEU A 137 -13.30 4.23 6.84
C LEU A 137 -12.80 3.70 8.18
N ARG A 138 -12.49 4.60 9.12
CA ARG A 138 -12.00 4.24 10.46
C ARG A 138 -13.00 3.34 11.18
N GLU A 139 -14.29 3.64 11.12
CA GLU A 139 -15.34 2.79 11.71
C GLU A 139 -15.37 1.40 11.05
N ARG A 140 -15.29 1.33 9.72
CA ARG A 140 -15.34 0.07 8.97
C ARG A 140 -14.16 -0.85 9.26
N VAL A 141 -12.96 -0.29 9.40
CA VAL A 141 -11.72 -1.09 9.54
C VAL A 141 -11.19 -1.19 10.98
N ALA A 142 -11.88 -0.59 11.96
CA ALA A 142 -11.44 -0.52 13.36
C ALA A 142 -11.10 -1.88 13.99
N HIS A 143 -11.81 -2.94 13.57
CA HIS A 143 -11.61 -4.30 14.05
C HIS A 143 -10.36 -5.00 13.46
N ILE A 144 -9.83 -4.48 12.35
CA ILE A 144 -8.67 -5.00 11.64
C ILE A 144 -7.42 -4.24 12.07
N ALA A 145 -7.43 -2.93 11.86
CA ALA A 145 -6.26 -2.09 12.09
C ALA A 145 -6.62 -0.60 12.18
N PRO A 146 -5.81 0.21 12.87
CA PRO A 146 -6.05 1.65 12.98
C PRO A 146 -5.75 2.38 11.66
N LEU A 147 -6.69 3.23 11.24
CA LEU A 147 -6.46 4.22 10.20
C LEU A 147 -5.82 5.48 10.79
N VAL A 148 -4.61 5.80 10.35
CA VAL A 148 -3.83 6.93 10.88
C VAL A 148 -3.36 7.87 9.75
N PRO A 149 -3.17 9.17 10.02
CA PRO A 149 -2.52 10.06 9.06
C PRO A 149 -1.10 9.59 8.74
N LEU A 150 -0.75 9.54 7.45
CA LEU A 150 0.58 9.08 7.00
C LEU A 150 1.70 9.96 7.55
N ALA A 151 1.46 11.27 7.68
CA ALA A 151 2.41 12.22 8.27
C ALA A 151 2.79 11.85 9.72
N GLU A 152 1.84 11.34 10.50
CA GLU A 152 2.07 10.91 11.88
C GLU A 152 2.94 9.64 11.93
N VAL A 153 2.72 8.69 11.02
CA VAL A 153 3.57 7.50 10.88
C VAL A 153 5.00 7.89 10.52
N HIS A 154 5.16 8.80 9.56
CA HIS A 154 6.48 9.32 9.16
C HIS A 154 7.19 10.02 10.31
N ARG A 155 6.48 10.81 11.11
CA ARG A 155 7.02 11.47 12.31
C ARG A 155 7.52 10.44 13.32
N ARG A 156 6.68 9.46 13.71
CA ARG A 156 7.05 8.38 14.65
C ARG A 156 8.27 7.59 14.16
N ARG A 157 8.31 7.24 12.86
CA ARG A 157 9.44 6.51 12.25
C ARG A 157 10.72 7.33 12.28
N ARG A 158 10.65 8.64 12.04
CA ARG A 158 11.81 9.55 12.11
C ARG A 158 12.37 9.60 13.54
N GLU A 159 11.51 9.82 14.53
CA GLU A 159 11.90 9.87 15.94
C GLU A 159 12.53 8.55 16.41
N LYS A 160 11.96 7.40 16.01
CA LYS A 160 12.53 6.08 16.31
C LYS A 160 13.93 5.91 15.72
N ARG A 161 14.15 6.34 14.47
CA ARG A 161 15.45 6.29 13.80
C ARG A 161 16.48 7.20 14.50
N GLU A 162 16.06 8.38 14.94
CA GLU A 162 16.92 9.31 15.67
C GLU A 162 17.35 8.75 17.04
N ARG A 163 16.41 8.20 17.82
CA ARG A 163 16.71 7.52 19.09
C ARG A 163 17.66 6.33 18.89
N ALA A 164 17.42 5.49 17.87
CA ALA A 164 18.29 4.37 17.57
C ALA A 164 19.71 4.82 17.15
N ARG A 165 19.83 5.93 16.41
CA ARG A 165 21.14 6.52 16.05
C ARG A 165 21.86 7.05 17.29
N ALA A 166 21.16 7.70 18.22
CA ALA A 166 21.72 8.16 19.48
C ALA A 166 22.25 7.00 20.33
N ALA A 167 21.41 5.96 20.55
CA ALA A 167 21.81 4.78 21.30
C ALA A 167 23.07 4.09 20.73
N ARG A 168 23.15 3.93 19.40
CA ARG A 168 24.36 3.38 18.74
C ARG A 168 25.60 4.24 18.94
N ARG A 169 25.47 5.57 19.00
CA ARG A 169 26.58 6.48 19.29
C ARG A 169 27.05 6.32 20.74
N ASP A 170 26.12 6.21 21.68
CA ASP A 170 26.42 6.02 23.10
C ASP A 170 27.09 4.67 23.35
N GLU A 171 26.60 3.59 22.75
CA GLU A 171 27.23 2.26 22.78
C GLU A 171 28.66 2.30 22.22
N ARG A 172 28.86 2.97 21.08
CA ARG A 172 30.20 3.14 20.48
C ARG A 172 31.13 3.91 21.42
N HIS A 173 30.67 5.00 22.03
CA HIS A 173 31.46 5.77 22.99
C HIS A 173 31.78 4.96 24.25
N ALA A 174 30.82 4.21 24.79
CA ALA A 174 31.03 3.32 25.93
C ALA A 174 32.05 2.22 25.61
N ARG A 175 32.00 1.63 24.41
CA ARG A 175 32.98 0.63 23.95
C ARG A 175 34.38 1.22 23.82
N LEU A 176 34.51 2.41 23.23
CA LEU A 176 35.79 3.11 23.10
C LEU A 176 36.39 3.44 24.47
N ARG A 177 35.57 3.93 25.43
CA ARG A 177 36.03 4.20 26.80
C ARG A 177 36.54 2.95 27.51
N ARG A 178 35.85 1.81 27.36
CA ARG A 178 36.31 0.52 27.92
C ARG A 178 37.66 0.09 27.33
N LEU A 179 37.84 0.21 26.01
CA LEU A 179 39.10 -0.14 25.35
C LEU A 179 40.26 0.74 25.84
N LEU A 180 40.03 2.04 26.02
CA LEU A 180 41.04 2.98 26.53
C LEU A 180 41.39 2.76 28.01
N HIS A 181 40.43 2.30 28.83
CA HIS A 181 40.69 1.90 30.22
C HIS A 181 41.52 0.62 30.31
N ILE A 182 41.29 -0.35 29.41
CA ILE A 182 42.05 -1.61 29.38
C ILE A 182 43.50 -1.38 28.92
N SER A 183 43.74 -0.42 28.01
CA SER A 183 45.09 -0.07 27.56
C SER A 183 45.91 0.71 28.59
N SER A 184 45.26 1.45 29.50
CA SER A 184 45.95 2.22 30.55
C SER A 184 46.30 1.39 31.78
N SER A 185 45.66 0.23 32.00
CA SER A 185 45.98 -0.72 33.07
C SER A 185 47.06 -1.77 32.69
N ARG A 186 47.67 -1.66 31.50
CA ARG A 186 48.67 -2.63 30.98
C ARG A 186 50.07 -2.05 30.77
N SER A 187 50.36 -0.88 31.31
CA SER A 187 51.72 -0.33 31.33
C SER A 187 52.38 -0.66 32.68
N PRO A 188 53.39 -1.55 32.74
CA PRO A 188 54.24 -1.73 33.90
C PRO A 188 55.17 -0.53 34.15
#